data_AF-A0A972Z735-F1
#
_entry.id   AF-A0A972Z735-F1
#
_cell.length_a   1.000
_cell.length_b   1.000
_cell.length_c   1.000
_cell.angle_alpha   90.00
_cell.angle_beta   90.00
_cell.angle_gamma   90.00
#
_symmetry.space_group_name_H-M   'P 1'
#
loop_
_entity.id
_entity.type
_entity.pdbx_description
1 polymer ?
#
loop_
_entity_poly.entity_id
_entity_poly.type
_entity_poly.pdbx_seq_one_letter_code
_entity_poly.pdbx_strand_id
1 'polypeptide(L)'
;MTTGKKNRKADLSERKEYHTESSGVFFKTKKLLYRQSSPYQNIEVINNEYFGRVLLLDDLVQTTERDEFFYHEMLVFPALVTHPSPQDILVIGGGDGGVLKEILRNPVRYACLVEIDSQVIEVSRKYFTWLSPSLKDERAELVIADGREFIEEIERKFDIVFVDSSDPVGPSAYLHEEEFFLKLKKCLKPEGIVVAQAGSPFYHLESIKEKNSFLKKLFKAVCFYMSPVPTYPGGSWCYVFLSDEVQPLDIKRDPPAGLNYFNLDIHRAAFSLPNFLKEKLD
;
A
#
# COMPACT_ATOMS: atom_id res chain seq x y z
N MET A 1 28.56 -39.74 12.22
CA MET A 1 29.06 -38.85 11.15
C MET A 1 28.17 -37.63 11.11
N THR A 2 28.66 -36.52 11.65
CA THR A 2 28.00 -35.23 11.77
C THR A 2 28.00 -34.52 10.41
N THR A 3 26.82 -34.34 9.81
CA THR A 3 26.65 -33.53 8.61
C THR A 3 26.76 -32.05 9.00
N GLY A 4 27.90 -31.46 8.67
CA GLY A 4 28.18 -30.05 8.91
C GLY A 4 27.16 -29.17 8.19
N LYS A 5 26.39 -28.39 8.96
CA LYS A 5 25.71 -27.20 8.46
C LYS A 5 26.79 -26.26 7.90
N LYS A 6 26.92 -26.24 6.56
CA LYS A 6 27.71 -25.20 5.87
C LYS A 6 27.05 -23.85 6.21
N ASN A 7 27.71 -23.07 7.06
CA ASN A 7 27.49 -21.63 7.16
C ASN A 7 27.79 -21.01 5.79
N ARG A 8 26.77 -20.89 4.92
CA ARG A 8 26.83 -19.99 3.77
C ARG A 8 26.87 -18.58 4.35
N LYS A 9 28.01 -17.90 4.24
CA LYS A 9 28.04 -16.43 4.39
C LYS A 9 27.01 -15.89 3.41
N ALA A 10 25.98 -15.20 3.90
CA ALA A 10 25.00 -14.55 3.05
C ALA A 10 25.74 -13.60 2.10
N ASP A 11 25.57 -13.79 0.80
CA ASP A 11 26.14 -12.89 -0.19
C ASP A 11 25.36 -11.57 -0.12
N LEU A 12 25.96 -10.57 0.51
CA LEU A 12 25.35 -9.25 0.68
C LEU A 12 25.34 -8.43 -0.63
N SER A 13 25.90 -8.95 -1.73
CA SER A 13 25.91 -8.25 -3.02
C SER A 13 24.56 -8.27 -3.75
N GLU A 14 23.63 -9.13 -3.34
CA GLU A 14 22.27 -9.21 -3.89
C GLU A 14 21.23 -9.29 -2.76
N ARG A 15 20.04 -8.73 -2.99
CA ARG A 15 18.82 -9.04 -2.23
C ARG A 15 17.86 -9.77 -3.13
N LYS A 16 17.30 -10.87 -2.65
CA LYS A 16 16.40 -11.74 -3.42
C LYS A 16 15.09 -11.79 -2.68
N GLU A 17 14.05 -11.29 -3.33
CA GLU A 17 12.68 -11.45 -2.89
C GLU A 17 12.11 -12.66 -3.61
N TYR A 18 11.73 -13.68 -2.85
CA TYR A 18 11.14 -14.89 -3.40
C TYR A 18 9.61 -14.74 -3.42
N HIS A 19 9.01 -14.83 -4.60
CA HIS A 19 7.54 -14.87 -4.74
C HIS A 19 7.01 -16.30 -4.65
N THR A 20 7.84 -17.28 -5.02
CA THR A 20 7.61 -18.71 -4.83
C THR A 20 8.93 -19.39 -4.45
N GLU A 21 8.91 -20.68 -4.15
CA GLU A 21 10.14 -21.46 -3.91
C GLU A 21 11.11 -21.47 -5.11
N SER A 22 10.61 -21.15 -6.32
CA SER A 22 11.35 -21.26 -7.57
C SER A 22 11.42 -19.97 -8.39
N SER A 23 10.77 -18.90 -7.96
CA SER A 23 10.71 -17.64 -8.71
C SER A 23 10.68 -16.43 -7.76
N GLY A 24 11.18 -15.30 -8.25
CA GLY A 24 11.31 -14.08 -7.49
C GLY A 24 12.03 -13.00 -8.28
N VAL A 25 12.28 -11.87 -7.64
CA VAL A 25 13.10 -10.78 -8.17
C VAL A 25 14.38 -10.64 -7.35
N PHE A 26 15.39 -10.03 -7.96
CA PHE A 26 16.63 -9.73 -7.25
C PHE A 26 17.12 -8.33 -7.55
N PHE A 27 17.74 -7.72 -6.54
CA PHE A 27 18.33 -6.39 -6.60
C PHE A 27 19.81 -6.52 -6.29
N LYS A 28 20.64 -6.16 -7.27
CA LYS A 28 22.07 -6.02 -7.03
C LYS A 28 22.30 -4.82 -6.12
N THR A 29 22.96 -5.06 -4.99
CA THR A 29 23.27 -4.06 -3.98
C THR A 29 24.55 -3.33 -4.37
N LYS A 30 24.42 -2.06 -4.78
CA LYS A 30 25.60 -1.18 -4.96
C LYS A 30 26.16 -0.75 -3.60
N LYS A 31 25.29 -0.47 -2.63
CA LYS A 31 25.68 -0.11 -1.27
C LYS A 31 24.55 -0.46 -0.29
N LEU A 32 24.90 -1.05 0.85
CA LEU A 32 23.99 -1.14 1.99
C LEU A 32 23.98 0.21 2.73
N LEU A 33 22.81 0.85 2.84
CA LEU A 33 22.66 2.16 3.50
C LEU A 33 22.22 2.00 4.96
N TYR A 34 21.35 1.03 5.24
CA TYR A 34 20.82 0.77 6.57
C TYR A 34 20.37 -0.68 6.70
N ARG A 35 20.55 -1.28 7.88
CA ARG A 35 19.97 -2.57 8.24
C ARG A 35 19.80 -2.67 9.75
N GLN A 36 18.57 -2.92 10.21
CA GLN A 36 18.27 -3.12 11.62
C GLN A 36 16.97 -3.91 11.76
N SER A 37 16.83 -4.68 12.84
CA SER A 37 15.56 -5.32 13.20
C SER A 37 14.83 -4.44 14.21
N SER A 38 13.55 -4.17 13.96
CA SER A 38 12.62 -3.63 14.94
C SER A 38 11.92 -4.77 15.71
N PRO A 39 11.07 -4.47 16.71
CA PRO A 39 10.20 -5.49 17.31
C PRO A 39 9.23 -6.15 16.32
N TYR A 40 9.01 -5.55 15.15
CA TYR A 40 8.01 -5.99 14.17
C TYR A 40 8.63 -6.73 12.98
N GLN A 41 9.77 -6.25 12.46
CA GLN A 41 10.32 -6.71 11.19
C GLN A 41 11.80 -6.34 11.01
N ASN A 42 12.46 -6.94 10.02
CA ASN A 42 13.77 -6.52 9.55
C ASN A 42 13.64 -5.38 8.55
N ILE A 43 14.30 -4.26 8.82
CA ILE A 43 14.29 -3.07 7.97
C ILE A 43 15.64 -2.95 7.28
N GLU A 44 15.64 -2.89 5.96
CA GLU A 44 16.85 -2.69 5.16
C GLU A 44 16.65 -1.61 4.10
N VAL A 45 17.67 -0.75 3.94
CA VAL A 45 17.74 0.17 2.81
C VAL A 45 19.01 -0.09 2.05
N ILE A 46 18.87 -0.44 0.77
CA ILE A 46 19.99 -0.58 -0.15
C ILE A 46 19.95 0.53 -1.19
N ASN A 47 21.11 0.86 -1.75
CA ASN A 47 21.22 1.59 -3.00
C ASN A 47 21.40 0.58 -4.13
N ASN A 48 20.47 0.56 -5.08
CA ASN A 48 20.56 -0.11 -6.36
C ASN A 48 20.99 0.87 -7.46
N GLU A 49 21.61 0.37 -8.53
CA GLU A 49 22.10 1.22 -9.62
C GLU A 49 20.99 1.77 -10.52
N TYR A 50 19.92 1.00 -10.74
CA TYR A 50 18.83 1.36 -11.63
C TYR A 50 17.64 1.96 -10.87
N PHE A 51 17.20 1.28 -9.80
CA PHE A 51 16.03 1.63 -9.00
C PHE A 51 16.30 2.69 -7.92
N GLY A 52 17.55 3.14 -7.75
CA GLY A 52 17.92 4.08 -6.69
C GLY A 52 17.87 3.39 -5.31
N ARG A 53 17.39 4.09 -4.29
CA ARG A 53 17.17 3.50 -2.97
C ARG A 53 15.98 2.55 -2.99
N VAL A 54 16.14 1.41 -2.33
CA VAL A 54 15.11 0.37 -2.18
C VAL A 54 14.92 0.11 -0.70
N LEU A 55 13.66 0.21 -0.23
CA LEU A 55 13.25 -0.21 1.11
C LEU A 55 12.81 -1.66 1.06
N LEU A 56 13.39 -2.48 1.93
CA LEU A 56 12.96 -3.85 2.14
C LEU A 56 12.52 -4.04 3.59
N LEU A 57 11.39 -4.72 3.78
CA LEU A 57 10.89 -5.19 5.07
C LEU A 57 10.80 -6.71 5.02
N ASP A 58 11.51 -7.40 5.91
CA ASP A 58 11.65 -8.87 5.90
C ASP A 58 12.00 -9.44 4.52
N ASP A 59 12.99 -8.80 3.88
CA ASP A 59 13.48 -9.11 2.52
C ASP A 59 12.47 -8.88 1.37
N LEU A 60 11.26 -8.39 1.66
CA LEU A 60 10.25 -8.00 0.67
C LEU A 60 10.39 -6.52 0.29
N VAL A 61 10.38 -6.21 -1.00
CA VAL A 61 10.42 -4.82 -1.47
C VAL A 61 9.13 -4.10 -1.13
N GLN A 62 9.28 -2.95 -0.48
CA GLN A 62 8.17 -2.06 -0.18
C GLN A 62 8.12 -0.85 -1.11
N THR A 63 9.28 -0.30 -1.47
CA THR A 63 9.31 0.86 -2.38
C THR A 63 10.69 1.07 -2.98
N THR A 64 10.73 1.67 -4.17
CA THR A 64 11.97 2.15 -4.80
C THR A 64 11.82 3.58 -5.28
N GLU A 65 12.90 4.36 -5.27
CA GLU A 65 12.88 5.74 -5.76
C GLU A 65 12.47 5.85 -7.24
N ARG A 66 12.61 4.78 -8.03
CA ARG A 66 12.36 4.83 -9.48
C ARG A 66 10.89 4.59 -9.84
N ASP A 67 10.18 3.73 -9.12
CA ASP A 67 8.87 3.24 -9.55
C ASP A 67 7.76 3.30 -8.47
N GLU A 68 8.04 3.90 -7.32
CA GLU A 68 7.07 4.14 -6.24
C GLU A 68 5.76 4.79 -6.72
N PHE A 69 5.83 5.69 -7.71
CA PHE A 69 4.68 6.42 -8.21
C PHE A 69 3.61 5.51 -8.82
N PHE A 70 3.98 4.34 -9.37
CA PHE A 70 3.01 3.38 -9.90
C PHE A 70 2.07 2.87 -8.83
N TYR A 71 2.61 2.66 -7.62
CA TYR A 71 1.87 2.16 -6.48
C TYR A 71 1.09 3.29 -5.79
N HIS A 72 1.79 4.35 -5.38
CA HIS A 72 1.18 5.40 -4.56
C HIS A 72 0.11 6.19 -5.31
N GLU A 73 0.35 6.54 -6.57
CA GLU A 73 -0.66 7.28 -7.35
C GLU A 73 -1.92 6.43 -7.57
N MET A 74 -1.76 5.12 -7.81
CA MET A 74 -2.88 4.21 -8.04
C MET A 74 -3.60 3.78 -6.77
N LEU A 75 -2.93 3.76 -5.62
CA LEU A 75 -3.63 3.58 -4.35
C LEU A 75 -4.50 4.82 -4.02
N VAL A 76 -3.98 6.02 -4.27
CA VAL A 76 -4.59 7.27 -3.78
C VAL A 76 -5.62 7.88 -4.72
N PHE A 77 -5.27 8.08 -5.99
CA PHE A 77 -6.07 8.95 -6.86
C PHE A 77 -7.42 8.38 -7.29
N PRO A 78 -7.63 7.07 -7.46
CA PRO A 78 -8.96 6.55 -7.76
C PRO A 78 -10.04 6.97 -6.75
N ALA A 79 -9.71 7.06 -5.46
CA ALA A 79 -10.61 7.59 -4.44
C ALA A 79 -10.67 9.12 -4.45
N LEU A 80 -9.52 9.80 -4.57
CA LEU A 80 -9.49 11.26 -4.53
C LEU A 80 -10.16 11.93 -5.73
N VAL A 81 -10.23 11.31 -6.91
CA VAL A 81 -10.94 11.91 -8.05
C VAL A 81 -12.45 11.63 -8.04
N THR A 82 -12.91 10.66 -7.24
CA THR A 82 -14.30 10.17 -7.23
C THR A 82 -15.09 10.60 -6.00
N HIS A 83 -14.45 10.76 -4.83
CA HIS A 83 -15.14 11.26 -3.65
C HIS A 83 -15.68 12.69 -3.88
N PRO A 84 -16.93 13.05 -3.54
CA PRO A 84 -17.49 14.39 -3.82
C PRO A 84 -16.78 15.55 -3.12
N SER A 85 -16.25 15.36 -1.91
CA SER A 85 -15.45 16.38 -1.18
C SER A 85 -14.50 15.75 -0.15
N PRO A 86 -13.33 15.20 -0.54
CA PRO A 86 -12.44 14.49 0.37
C PRO A 86 -11.69 15.48 1.26
N GLN A 87 -11.90 15.43 2.58
CA GLN A 87 -11.35 16.40 3.52
C GLN A 87 -10.59 15.76 4.68
N ASP A 88 -11.11 14.70 5.28
CA ASP A 88 -10.48 13.93 6.35
C ASP A 88 -10.09 12.55 5.84
N ILE A 89 -8.80 12.27 5.83
CA ILE A 89 -8.23 11.04 5.28
C ILE A 89 -7.46 10.29 6.35
N LEU A 90 -7.61 8.96 6.36
CA LEU A 90 -6.84 8.05 7.19
C LEU A 90 -5.99 7.14 6.30
N VAL A 91 -4.75 6.89 6.70
CA VAL A 91 -3.86 5.89 6.12
C VAL A 91 -3.46 4.94 7.23
N ILE A 92 -3.74 3.65 7.06
CA ILE A 92 -3.27 2.58 7.94
C ILE A 92 -2.10 1.89 7.25
N GLY A 93 -0.93 1.86 7.89
CA GLY A 93 0.35 1.46 7.28
C GLY A 93 0.99 2.61 6.52
N GLY A 94 1.73 2.31 5.45
CA GLY A 94 2.35 3.33 4.58
C GLY A 94 3.46 4.16 5.24
N GLY A 95 4.22 3.55 6.16
CA GLY A 95 5.33 4.20 6.88
C GLY A 95 6.47 4.73 6.00
N ASP A 96 6.53 4.38 4.71
CA ASP A 96 7.44 5.00 3.75
C ASP A 96 7.00 6.42 3.34
N GLY A 97 5.71 6.75 3.50
CA GLY A 97 5.15 8.08 3.28
C GLY A 97 4.70 8.42 1.87
N GLY A 98 4.79 7.49 0.92
CA GLY A 98 4.41 7.76 -0.46
C GLY A 98 2.92 8.04 -0.63
N VAL A 99 2.06 7.32 0.10
CA VAL A 99 0.61 7.57 0.14
C VAL A 99 0.30 8.96 0.71
N LEU A 100 0.90 9.31 1.85
CA LEU A 100 0.72 10.63 2.46
C LEU A 100 1.18 11.76 1.53
N LYS A 101 2.31 11.56 0.83
CA LYS A 101 2.83 12.49 -0.19
C LYS A 101 1.80 12.75 -1.29
N GLU A 102 1.16 11.71 -1.85
CA GLU A 102 0.15 11.89 -2.91
C GLU A 102 -1.15 12.53 -2.37
N ILE A 103 -1.58 12.17 -1.16
CA ILE A 103 -2.75 12.80 -0.51
C ILE A 103 -2.56 14.31 -0.39
N LEU A 104 -1.41 14.76 0.11
CA LEU A 104 -1.13 16.18 0.39
C LEU A 104 -0.99 17.05 -0.87
N ARG A 105 -0.94 16.46 -2.08
CA ARG A 105 -1.06 17.21 -3.34
C ARG A 105 -2.47 17.76 -3.59
N ASN A 106 -3.44 17.33 -2.79
CA ASN A 106 -4.84 17.70 -2.90
C ASN A 106 -5.21 18.67 -1.76
N PRO A 107 -6.24 19.51 -1.93
CA PRO A 107 -6.69 20.46 -0.92
C PRO A 107 -7.54 19.77 0.17
N VAL A 108 -6.96 18.76 0.80
CA VAL A 108 -7.54 18.05 1.95
C VAL A 108 -7.37 18.92 3.20
N ARG A 109 -8.23 18.71 4.20
CA ARG A 109 -8.15 19.41 5.48
C ARG A 109 -7.22 18.71 6.46
N TYR A 110 -7.22 17.38 6.44
CA TYR A 110 -6.55 16.56 7.43
C TYR A 110 -6.22 15.18 6.85
N ALA A 111 -4.99 14.70 7.11
CA ALA A 111 -4.52 13.37 6.75
C ALA A 111 -3.79 12.74 7.93
N CYS A 112 -4.30 11.62 8.44
CA CYS A 112 -3.69 10.85 9.52
C CYS A 112 -2.96 9.63 8.96
N LEU A 113 -1.67 9.51 9.26
CA LEU A 113 -0.85 8.34 8.96
C LEU A 113 -0.67 7.52 10.24
N VAL A 114 -1.14 6.28 10.24
CA VAL A 114 -1.00 5.34 11.37
C VAL A 114 0.00 4.26 11.00
N GLU A 115 1.14 4.23 11.67
CA GLU A 115 2.21 3.26 11.42
C GLU A 115 2.59 2.58 12.74
N ILE A 116 2.66 1.24 12.74
CA ILE A 116 2.99 0.48 13.95
C ILE A 116 4.48 0.57 14.28
N ASP A 117 5.33 0.64 13.26
CA ASP A 117 6.78 0.60 13.39
C ASP A 117 7.41 1.99 13.17
N SER A 118 7.60 2.71 14.28
CA SER A 118 8.31 4.01 14.27
C SER A 118 9.69 3.97 13.59
N GLN A 119 10.38 2.83 13.56
CA GLN A 119 11.67 2.74 12.86
C GLN A 119 11.50 2.82 11.34
N VAL A 120 10.39 2.33 10.78
CA VAL A 120 10.09 2.49 9.35
C VAL A 120 9.94 3.97 9.01
N ILE A 121 9.24 4.75 9.83
CA ILE A 121 9.12 6.21 9.67
C ILE A 121 10.51 6.88 9.72
N GLU A 122 11.32 6.57 10.73
CA GLU A 122 12.63 7.21 10.91
C GLU A 122 13.58 6.91 9.74
N VAL A 123 13.63 5.65 9.33
CA VAL A 123 14.42 5.19 8.18
C VAL A 123 13.93 5.87 6.92
N SER A 124 12.61 5.91 6.70
CA SER A 124 12.04 6.49 5.50
C SER A 124 12.26 7.99 5.42
N ARG A 125 12.14 8.71 6.54
CA ARG A 125 12.48 10.15 6.63
C ARG A 125 13.93 10.44 6.31
N LYS A 126 14.84 9.52 6.66
CA LYS A 126 16.28 9.68 6.47
C LYS A 126 16.72 9.37 5.04
N TYR A 127 16.12 8.35 4.42
CA TYR A 127 16.59 7.84 3.13
C TYR A 127 15.71 8.21 1.94
N PHE A 128 14.43 8.53 2.12
CA PHE A 128 13.56 8.94 1.03
C PHE A 128 13.16 10.41 1.17
N THR A 129 13.14 11.12 0.04
CA THR A 129 13.02 12.59 0.03
C THR A 129 11.60 13.09 0.25
N TRP A 130 10.60 12.21 0.15
CA TRP A 130 9.19 12.61 0.14
C TRP A 130 8.53 12.65 1.51
N LEU A 131 8.87 11.75 2.44
CA LEU A 131 8.16 11.67 3.72
C LEU A 131 8.44 12.88 4.63
N SER A 132 9.69 13.35 4.67
CA SER A 132 10.08 14.47 5.54
C SER A 132 9.31 15.77 5.26
N PRO A 133 9.10 16.20 3.99
CA PRO A 133 8.18 17.29 3.66
C PRO A 133 6.73 17.01 4.05
N SER A 134 6.20 15.82 3.76
CA SER A 134 4.82 15.46 4.07
C SER A 134 4.50 15.56 5.56
N LEU A 135 5.40 15.10 6.43
CA LEU A 135 5.23 15.18 7.88
C LEU A 135 5.40 16.59 8.46
N LYS A 136 5.87 17.56 7.67
CA LYS A 136 5.94 18.97 8.07
C LYS A 136 4.73 19.77 7.62
N ASP A 137 3.87 19.18 6.78
CA ASP A 137 2.61 19.79 6.37
C ASP A 137 1.67 19.86 7.58
N GLU A 138 1.08 21.02 7.84
CA GLU A 138 0.19 21.23 8.99
C GLU A 138 -1.10 20.38 8.94
N ARG A 139 -1.42 19.83 7.75
CA ARG A 139 -2.57 18.96 7.54
C ARG A 139 -2.27 17.51 7.88
N ALA A 140 -0.99 17.16 8.08
CA ALA A 140 -0.57 15.79 8.36
C ALA A 140 -0.44 15.54 9.86
N GLU A 141 -0.97 14.40 10.30
CA GLU A 141 -0.74 13.85 11.64
C GLU A 141 -0.12 12.45 11.51
N LEU A 142 0.92 12.18 12.29
CA LEU A 142 1.53 10.86 12.40
C LEU A 142 1.17 10.27 13.77
N VAL A 143 0.57 9.09 13.75
CA VAL A 143 0.25 8.30 14.93
C VAL A 143 1.07 7.01 14.88
N ILE A 144 1.87 6.76 15.92
CA ILE A 144 2.57 5.48 16.06
C ILE A 144 1.67 4.54 16.87
N ALA A 145 0.98 3.64 16.19
CA ALA A 145 0.04 2.70 16.81
C ALA A 145 -0.20 1.49 15.90
N ASP A 146 -0.68 0.39 16.49
CA ASP A 146 -1.23 -0.72 15.72
C ASP A 146 -2.52 -0.26 15.01
N GLY A 147 -2.62 -0.50 13.70
CA GLY A 147 -3.78 -0.10 12.90
C GLY A 147 -5.09 -0.78 13.33
N ARG A 148 -5.01 -1.99 13.90
CA ARG A 148 -6.15 -2.68 14.51
C ARG A 148 -6.61 -1.94 15.77
N GLU A 149 -5.71 -1.71 16.71
CA GLU A 149 -6.05 -1.06 17.97
C GLU A 149 -6.58 0.35 17.70
N PHE A 150 -5.94 1.06 16.78
CA PHE A 150 -6.37 2.39 16.33
C PHE A 150 -7.81 2.37 15.78
N ILE A 151 -8.15 1.43 14.89
CA ILE A 151 -9.51 1.38 14.31
C ILE A 151 -10.57 0.93 15.33
N GLU A 152 -10.17 0.18 16.36
CA GLU A 152 -11.05 -0.23 17.44
C GLU A 152 -11.43 0.94 18.37
N GLU A 153 -10.52 1.88 18.59
CA GLU A 153 -10.68 3.00 19.52
C GLU A 153 -11.15 4.31 18.86
N ILE A 154 -10.90 4.50 17.57
CA ILE A 154 -11.15 5.78 16.91
C ILE A 154 -12.65 6.09 16.78
N GLU A 155 -13.06 7.23 17.36
CA GLU A 155 -14.44 7.73 17.21
C GLU A 155 -14.62 8.59 15.95
N ARG A 156 -13.52 9.21 15.49
CA ARG A 156 -13.49 10.10 14.31
C ARG A 156 -13.92 9.36 13.05
N LYS A 157 -14.68 10.05 12.20
CA LYS A 157 -15.06 9.57 10.87
C LYS A 157 -14.23 10.21 9.77
N PHE A 158 -13.99 9.46 8.71
CA PHE A 158 -13.16 9.85 7.57
C PHE A 158 -13.94 9.81 6.26
N ASP A 159 -13.57 10.68 5.34
CA ASP A 159 -14.08 10.68 3.97
C ASP A 159 -13.44 9.53 3.18
N ILE A 160 -12.14 9.31 3.37
CA ILE A 160 -11.40 8.22 2.71
C ILE A 160 -10.48 7.53 3.71
N VAL A 161 -10.44 6.20 3.66
CA VAL A 161 -9.43 5.41 4.36
C VAL A 161 -8.62 4.60 3.36
N PHE A 162 -7.29 4.72 3.42
CA PHE A 162 -6.34 3.90 2.67
C PHE A 162 -5.74 2.84 3.58
N VAL A 163 -5.79 1.57 3.16
CA VAL A 163 -5.10 0.46 3.82
C VAL A 163 -3.87 0.11 2.98
N ASP A 164 -2.72 0.60 3.44
CA ASP A 164 -1.40 0.43 2.85
C ASP A 164 -0.55 -0.50 3.72
N SER A 165 -1.05 -1.73 3.90
CA SER A 165 -0.42 -2.75 4.72
C SER A 165 0.52 -3.64 3.91
N SER A 166 1.52 -4.20 4.60
CA SER A 166 2.30 -5.33 4.07
C SER A 166 1.42 -6.56 3.80
N ASP A 167 1.98 -7.53 3.08
CA ASP A 167 1.35 -8.84 2.85
C ASP A 167 0.90 -9.49 4.18
N PRO A 168 -0.17 -10.33 4.19
CA PRO A 168 -0.85 -10.79 5.40
C PRO A 168 -0.03 -11.82 6.21
N VAL A 169 1.07 -11.38 6.79
CA VAL A 169 2.00 -12.16 7.59
C VAL A 169 2.29 -11.42 8.88
N GLY A 170 2.21 -12.12 10.01
CA GLY A 170 2.46 -11.50 11.31
C GLY A 170 1.40 -10.44 11.65
N PRO A 171 1.79 -9.25 12.16
CA PRO A 171 0.85 -8.21 12.61
C PRO A 171 -0.13 -7.72 11.54
N SER A 172 0.24 -7.75 10.25
CA SER A 172 -0.60 -7.27 9.15
C SER A 172 -1.76 -8.20 8.81
N ALA A 173 -1.73 -9.48 9.22
CA ALA A 173 -2.74 -10.47 8.83
C ALA A 173 -4.17 -10.01 9.17
N TYR A 174 -4.36 -9.40 10.34
CA TYR A 174 -5.66 -8.89 10.77
C TYR A 174 -6.22 -7.79 9.84
N LEU A 175 -5.34 -6.99 9.22
CA LEU A 175 -5.74 -5.91 8.31
C LEU A 175 -6.36 -6.43 6.99
N HIS A 176 -6.38 -7.76 6.80
CA HIS A 176 -6.95 -8.44 5.64
C HIS A 176 -8.24 -9.21 5.97
N GLU A 177 -8.73 -9.15 7.21
CA GLU A 177 -9.89 -9.92 7.70
C GLU A 177 -11.22 -9.14 7.61
N GLU A 178 -12.34 -9.88 7.53
CA GLU A 178 -13.70 -9.31 7.45
C GLU A 178 -14.01 -8.34 8.60
N GLU A 179 -13.57 -8.68 9.82
CA GLU A 179 -13.79 -7.89 11.02
C GLU A 179 -13.16 -6.50 10.93
N PHE A 180 -11.94 -6.43 10.38
CA PHE A 180 -11.25 -5.16 10.17
C PHE A 180 -12.01 -4.28 9.16
N PHE A 181 -12.44 -4.83 8.03
CA PHE A 181 -13.21 -4.07 7.04
C PHE A 181 -14.59 -3.63 7.55
N LEU A 182 -15.22 -4.42 8.41
CA LEU A 182 -16.46 -4.02 9.09
C LEU A 182 -16.22 -2.81 10.02
N LYS A 183 -15.06 -2.74 10.69
CA LYS A 183 -14.66 -1.58 11.51
C LYS A 183 -14.34 -0.37 10.65
N LEU A 184 -13.56 -0.54 9.58
CA LEU A 184 -13.30 0.52 8.60
C LEU A 184 -14.60 1.14 8.09
N LYS A 185 -15.58 0.30 7.71
CA LYS A 185 -16.90 0.76 7.26
C LYS A 185 -17.59 1.66 8.30
N LYS A 186 -17.50 1.31 9.59
CA LYS A 186 -18.07 2.12 10.67
C LYS A 186 -17.33 3.44 10.85
N CYS A 187 -16.07 3.56 10.43
CA CYS A 187 -15.27 4.78 10.52
C CYS A 187 -15.44 5.71 9.30
N LEU A 188 -16.29 5.36 8.34
CA LEU A 188 -16.61 6.22 7.20
C LEU A 188 -17.70 7.26 7.53
N LYS A 189 -17.57 8.43 6.90
CA LYS A 189 -18.67 9.39 6.72
C LYS A 189 -19.62 8.91 5.60
N PRO A 190 -20.79 9.55 5.41
CA PRO A 190 -21.56 9.41 4.17
C PRO A 190 -20.66 9.65 2.95
N GLU A 191 -20.94 8.95 1.85
CA GLU A 191 -20.10 8.96 0.63
C GLU A 191 -18.65 8.45 0.85
N GLY A 192 -18.36 7.88 2.02
CA GLY A 192 -17.02 7.45 2.37
C GLY A 192 -16.49 6.30 1.50
N ILE A 193 -15.17 6.26 1.34
CA ILE A 193 -14.47 5.27 0.52
C ILE A 193 -13.39 4.58 1.34
N VAL A 194 -13.26 3.27 1.20
CA VAL A 194 -12.04 2.54 1.58
C VAL A 194 -11.33 2.12 0.30
N VAL A 195 -10.01 2.32 0.25
CA VAL A 195 -9.16 1.69 -0.75
C VAL A 195 -8.10 0.86 -0.04
N ALA A 196 -7.93 -0.38 -0.46
CA ALA A 196 -6.93 -1.27 0.10
C ALA A 196 -6.11 -1.93 -1.00
N GLN A 197 -4.83 -2.17 -0.73
CA GLN A 197 -4.03 -3.07 -1.55
C GLN A 197 -4.55 -4.52 -1.44
N ALA A 198 -4.49 -5.28 -2.53
CA ALA A 198 -5.01 -6.64 -2.62
C ALA A 198 -3.98 -7.66 -3.12
N GLY A 199 -2.70 -7.27 -3.23
CA GLY A 199 -1.64 -8.17 -3.68
C GLY A 199 -1.56 -8.36 -5.19
N SER A 200 -0.69 -9.27 -5.61
CA SER A 200 -0.54 -9.67 -7.00
C SER A 200 -1.73 -10.53 -7.46
N PRO A 201 -2.41 -10.19 -8.56
CA PRO A 201 -3.49 -11.01 -9.09
C PRO A 201 -2.99 -12.35 -9.64
N PHE A 202 -1.68 -12.49 -9.89
CA PHE A 202 -1.10 -13.74 -10.36
C PHE A 202 -0.72 -14.67 -9.19
N TYR A 203 -0.05 -14.13 -8.17
CA TYR A 203 0.44 -14.93 -7.03
C TYR A 203 -0.58 -15.06 -5.89
N HIS A 204 -1.48 -14.09 -5.72
CA HIS A 204 -2.38 -13.99 -4.56
C HIS A 204 -3.86 -14.12 -4.95
N LEU A 205 -4.16 -14.77 -6.07
CA LEU A 205 -5.50 -14.85 -6.66
C LEU A 205 -6.57 -15.43 -5.72
N GLU A 206 -6.25 -16.50 -4.98
CA GLU A 206 -7.21 -17.10 -4.04
C GLU A 206 -7.47 -16.18 -2.83
N SER A 207 -6.45 -15.47 -2.33
CA SER A 207 -6.63 -14.45 -1.28
C SER A 207 -7.52 -13.29 -1.76
N ILE A 208 -7.33 -12.83 -2.99
CA ILE A 208 -8.19 -11.81 -3.62
C ILE A 208 -9.64 -12.29 -3.70
N LYS A 209 -9.87 -13.54 -4.11
CA LYS A 209 -11.19 -14.15 -4.19
C LYS A 209 -11.86 -14.27 -2.81
N GLU A 210 -11.12 -14.75 -1.82
CA GLU A 210 -11.61 -14.82 -0.43
C GLU A 210 -11.98 -13.43 0.09
N LYS A 211 -11.11 -12.44 -0.13
CA LYS A 211 -11.34 -11.04 0.24
C LYS A 211 -12.61 -10.49 -0.42
N ASN A 212 -12.78 -10.70 -1.72
CA ASN A 212 -13.98 -10.31 -2.46
C ASN A 212 -15.26 -10.91 -1.86
N SER A 213 -15.22 -12.17 -1.43
CA SER A 213 -16.40 -12.91 -0.94
C SER A 213 -17.05 -12.28 0.29
N PHE A 214 -16.25 -11.76 1.23
CA PHE A 214 -16.78 -11.06 2.40
C PHE A 214 -17.02 -9.58 2.11
N LEU A 215 -16.16 -8.92 1.31
CA LEU A 215 -16.34 -7.51 0.98
C LEU A 215 -17.69 -7.23 0.27
N LYS A 216 -18.15 -8.14 -0.60
CA LYS A 216 -19.47 -8.04 -1.25
C LYS A 216 -20.65 -8.09 -0.27
N LYS A 217 -20.46 -8.62 0.94
CA LYS A 217 -21.47 -8.60 2.02
C LYS A 217 -21.41 -7.29 2.80
N LEU A 218 -20.26 -6.64 2.81
CA LEU A 218 -20.00 -5.44 3.59
C LEU A 218 -20.26 -4.15 2.82
N PHE A 219 -19.98 -4.05 1.52
CA PHE A 219 -20.11 -2.81 0.76
C PHE A 219 -20.96 -2.99 -0.50
N LYS A 220 -21.68 -1.93 -0.92
CA LYS A 220 -22.46 -1.98 -2.18
C LYS A 220 -21.59 -1.92 -3.42
N ALA A 221 -20.53 -1.13 -3.39
CA ALA A 221 -19.51 -1.06 -4.42
C ALA A 221 -18.27 -1.82 -3.94
N VAL A 222 -17.93 -2.90 -4.65
CA VAL A 222 -16.68 -3.67 -4.46
C VAL A 222 -16.03 -3.77 -5.82
N CYS A 223 -15.08 -2.88 -6.08
CA CYS A 223 -14.49 -2.71 -7.40
C CYS A 223 -12.99 -2.92 -7.34
N PHE A 224 -12.52 -4.07 -7.82
CA PHE A 224 -11.10 -4.32 -8.00
C PHE A 224 -10.57 -3.57 -9.21
N TYR A 225 -9.33 -3.12 -9.12
CA TYR A 225 -8.61 -2.47 -10.21
C TYR A 225 -7.13 -2.78 -10.13
N MET A 226 -6.42 -2.58 -11.24
CA MET A 226 -5.02 -3.00 -11.37
C MET A 226 -4.12 -1.87 -11.84
N SER A 227 -2.85 -1.95 -11.45
CA SER A 227 -1.77 -1.17 -12.05
C SER A 227 -0.53 -2.05 -12.24
N PRO A 228 0.39 -1.68 -13.14
CA PRO A 228 1.73 -2.27 -13.15
C PRO A 228 2.51 -1.71 -11.97
N VAL A 229 3.22 -2.56 -11.24
CA VAL A 229 4.23 -2.15 -10.26
C VAL A 229 5.47 -3.00 -10.53
N PRO A 230 6.45 -2.50 -11.31
CA PRO A 230 7.51 -3.33 -11.89
C PRO A 230 8.31 -4.16 -10.90
N THR A 231 8.55 -3.64 -9.69
CA THR A 231 9.32 -4.33 -8.65
C THR A 231 8.51 -5.28 -7.79
N TYR A 232 7.19 -5.30 -7.90
CA TYR A 232 6.33 -6.16 -7.10
C TYR A 232 6.07 -7.53 -7.76
N PRO A 233 5.60 -8.54 -6.99
CA PRO A 233 5.30 -9.86 -7.50
C PRO A 233 4.48 -9.88 -8.80
N GLY A 234 5.13 -10.28 -9.89
CA GLY A 234 4.52 -10.43 -11.21
C GLY A 234 4.41 -9.14 -12.02
N GLY A 235 4.95 -8.03 -11.51
CA GLY A 235 4.94 -6.73 -12.17
C GLY A 235 3.56 -6.07 -12.23
N SER A 236 2.55 -6.65 -11.58
CA SER A 236 1.17 -6.18 -11.57
C SER A 236 0.58 -6.31 -10.19
N TRP A 237 -0.11 -5.26 -9.75
CA TRP A 237 -0.71 -5.17 -8.43
C TRP A 237 -2.20 -4.91 -8.54
N CYS A 238 -2.94 -5.47 -7.58
CA CYS A 238 -4.37 -5.34 -7.47
C CYS A 238 -4.72 -4.49 -6.24
N TYR A 239 -5.79 -3.72 -6.38
CA TYR A 239 -6.36 -2.89 -5.33
C TYR A 239 -7.87 -3.11 -5.30
N VAL A 240 -8.52 -2.75 -4.21
CA VAL A 240 -9.98 -2.77 -4.09
C VAL A 240 -10.50 -1.42 -3.63
N PHE A 241 -11.46 -0.89 -4.38
CA PHE A 241 -12.25 0.28 -4.04
C PHE A 241 -13.57 -0.17 -3.41
N LEU A 242 -13.92 0.42 -2.27
CA LEU A 242 -15.07 0.05 -1.46
C LEU A 242 -15.88 1.29 -1.06
N SER A 243 -17.19 1.26 -1.32
CA SER A 243 -18.12 2.32 -0.85
C SER A 243 -19.56 1.81 -0.86
N ASP A 244 -20.45 2.49 -0.13
CA ASP A 244 -21.90 2.24 -0.19
C ASP A 244 -22.64 3.20 -1.13
N GLU A 245 -22.00 4.29 -1.52
CA GLU A 245 -22.65 5.44 -2.17
C GLU A 245 -21.87 5.96 -3.39
N VAL A 246 -20.54 5.78 -3.42
CA VAL A 246 -19.68 6.25 -4.53
C VAL A 246 -19.31 5.10 -5.46
N GLN A 247 -19.39 5.35 -6.77
CA GLN A 247 -18.91 4.45 -7.80
C GLN A 247 -17.58 4.96 -8.37
N PRO A 248 -16.57 4.09 -8.58
CA PRO A 248 -15.25 4.55 -9.01
C PRO A 248 -15.26 5.19 -10.40
N LEU A 249 -16.21 4.88 -11.27
CA LEU A 249 -16.26 5.48 -12.61
C LEU A 249 -17.00 6.83 -12.66
N ASP A 250 -17.60 7.26 -11.54
CA ASP A 250 -18.26 8.56 -11.39
C ASP A 250 -17.25 9.63 -10.93
N ILE A 251 -16.38 10.02 -11.87
CA ILE A 251 -15.28 10.98 -11.64
C ILE A 251 -15.86 12.38 -11.37
N LYS A 252 -15.41 13.03 -10.29
CA LYS A 252 -15.89 14.34 -9.81
C LYS A 252 -14.94 15.49 -10.07
N ARG A 253 -13.64 15.19 -10.21
CA ARG A 253 -12.60 16.22 -10.41
C ARG A 253 -11.41 15.67 -11.19
N ASP A 254 -10.65 16.60 -11.77
CA ASP A 254 -9.36 16.28 -12.37
C ASP A 254 -8.30 16.05 -11.26
N PRO A 255 -7.34 15.14 -11.49
CA PRO A 255 -6.19 15.00 -10.61
C PRO A 255 -5.25 16.22 -10.71
N PRO A 256 -4.39 16.46 -9.69
CA PRO A 256 -3.38 17.51 -9.76
C PRO A 256 -2.37 17.25 -10.89
N ALA A 257 -1.76 18.33 -11.39
CA ALA A 257 -0.72 18.22 -12.42
C ALA A 257 0.56 17.53 -11.89
N GLY A 258 1.38 17.04 -12.82
CA GLY A 258 2.71 16.47 -12.53
C GLY A 258 2.67 15.06 -11.94
N LEU A 259 1.60 14.30 -12.18
CA LEU A 259 1.56 12.86 -11.93
C LEU A 259 2.36 12.12 -12.99
N ASN A 260 3.00 11.03 -12.60
CA ASN A 260 3.87 10.25 -13.47
C ASN A 260 3.13 9.13 -14.19
N TYR A 261 2.13 8.53 -13.53
CA TYR A 261 1.37 7.41 -14.07
C TYR A 261 -0.12 7.71 -14.16
N PHE A 262 -0.72 8.20 -13.07
CA PHE A 262 -2.15 8.37 -12.99
C PHE A 262 -2.63 9.53 -13.89
N ASN A 263 -3.68 9.24 -14.66
CA ASN A 263 -4.52 10.19 -15.35
C ASN A 263 -5.93 9.59 -15.48
N LEU A 264 -6.93 10.36 -15.94
CA LEU A 264 -8.31 9.88 -15.98
C LEU A 264 -8.57 8.74 -16.98
N ASP A 265 -7.73 8.59 -18.02
CA ASP A 265 -7.84 7.45 -18.94
C ASP A 265 -7.28 6.19 -18.31
N ILE A 266 -6.14 6.30 -17.62
CA ILE A 266 -5.57 5.23 -16.79
C ILE A 266 -6.52 4.82 -15.68
N HIS A 267 -7.18 5.79 -15.02
CA HIS A 267 -8.22 5.53 -14.02
C HIS A 267 -9.31 4.61 -14.58
N ARG A 268 -9.91 4.96 -15.72
CA ARG A 268 -10.95 4.12 -16.35
C ARG A 268 -10.42 2.76 -16.80
N ALA A 269 -9.22 2.73 -17.37
CA ALA A 269 -8.59 1.50 -17.83
C ALA A 269 -8.26 0.54 -16.68
N ALA A 270 -7.87 1.04 -15.51
CA ALA A 270 -7.49 0.23 -14.35
C ALA A 270 -8.63 -0.68 -13.86
N PHE A 271 -9.89 -0.24 -13.98
CA PHE A 271 -11.08 -1.04 -13.64
C PHE A 271 -11.49 -2.05 -14.75
N SER A 272 -10.81 -2.03 -15.91
CA SER A 272 -11.05 -2.98 -17.00
C SER A 272 -10.21 -4.25 -16.79
N LEU A 273 -10.72 -5.16 -15.96
CA LEU A 273 -9.98 -6.35 -15.53
C LEU A 273 -9.79 -7.40 -16.65
N PRO A 274 -8.65 -8.13 -16.67
CA PRO A 274 -8.45 -9.32 -17.51
C PRO A 274 -9.42 -10.46 -17.15
N ASN A 275 -9.71 -11.34 -18.11
CA ASN A 275 -10.71 -12.41 -17.95
C ASN A 275 -10.40 -13.35 -16.77
N PHE A 276 -9.14 -13.77 -16.59
CA PHE A 276 -8.77 -14.69 -15.51
C PHE A 276 -9.10 -14.15 -14.11
N LEU A 277 -9.04 -12.81 -13.95
CA LEU A 277 -9.38 -12.15 -12.69
C LEU A 277 -10.90 -11.92 -12.59
N LYS A 278 -11.56 -11.50 -13.69
CA LYS A 278 -13.03 -11.36 -13.74
C LYS A 278 -13.75 -12.64 -13.32
N GLU A 279 -13.37 -13.76 -13.94
CA GLU A 279 -13.96 -15.08 -13.67
C GLU A 279 -13.81 -15.52 -12.20
N LYS A 280 -12.80 -15.01 -11.49
CA LYS A 280 -12.56 -15.30 -10.07
C LYS A 280 -13.28 -14.35 -9.13
N LEU A 281 -13.63 -13.16 -9.60
CA LEU A 281 -14.31 -12.12 -8.84
C LEU A 281 -15.82 -12.13 -9.01
N ASP A 282 -16.36 -12.79 -10.04
CA ASP A 282 -17.79 -13.02 -10.22
C ASP A 282 -18.38 -13.89 -9.09
#